data_AF-A0A8S3GE86-F1
#
_entry.id   AF-A0A8S3GE86-F1
#
_cell.length_a   1.000
_cell.length_b   1.000
_cell.length_c   1.000
_cell.angle_alpha   90.00
_cell.angle_beta   90.00
_cell.angle_gamma   90.00
#
_symmetry.space_group_name_H-M   'P 1'
#
loop_
_entity.id
_entity.type
_entity.pdbx_description
1 polymer ?
#
loop_
_entity_poly.entity_id
_entity_poly.type
_entity_poly.pdbx_seq_one_letter_code
_entity_poly.pdbx_strand_id
1 'polypeptide(L)'
;VEFVEHTMKKNKNIVGVIFIMTIDQSKLSTSNTPFDMIDEHSAVPGEKEILFTMHTVFRVVEMKQTAKNNRLWEVQLTITVDNDPQISTLTNRIKEEIGGT
;
A
#
# COMPACT_ATOMS: atom_id res chain seq x y z
N VAL A 1 5.48 12.95 7.18
CA VAL A 1 4.20 13.46 7.76
C VAL A 1 4.06 14.97 7.57
N GLU A 2 5.10 15.77 7.80
CA GLU A 2 5.04 17.25 7.68
C GLU A 2 4.48 17.76 6.33
N PHE A 3 4.85 17.12 5.22
CA PHE A 3 4.34 17.48 3.89
C PHE A 3 2.80 17.37 3.80
N VAL A 4 2.22 16.31 4.37
CA VAL A 4 0.77 16.08 4.35
C VAL A 4 0.08 17.14 5.19
N GLU A 5 0.62 17.45 6.37
CA GLU A 5 0.08 18.48 7.25
C GLU A 5 0.10 19.88 6.60
N HIS A 6 1.15 20.22 5.85
CA HIS A 6 1.26 21.51 5.16
C HIS A 6 0.15 21.70 4.12
N THR A 7 -0.09 20.71 3.27
CA THR A 7 -1.15 20.74 2.26
C THR A 7 -2.54 20.82 2.90
N MET A 8 -2.75 20.05 3.97
CA MET A 8 -4.01 19.97 4.70
C MET A 8 -4.36 21.22 5.51
N LYS A 9 -3.35 22.03 5.89
CA LYS A 9 -3.54 23.35 6.49
C LYS A 9 -4.05 24.38 5.48
N LYS A 10 -3.58 24.30 4.23
CA LYS A 10 -3.96 25.22 3.15
C LYS A 10 -5.36 24.96 2.58
N ASN A 11 -5.79 23.69 2.55
CA ASN A 11 -7.11 23.31 2.04
C ASN A 11 -7.84 22.41 3.05
N LYS A 12 -8.93 22.93 3.60
CA LYS A 12 -9.75 22.22 4.59
C LYS A 12 -10.62 21.09 4.01
N ASN A 13 -10.77 21.06 2.68
CA ASN A 13 -11.59 20.08 1.97
C ASN A 13 -10.81 18.84 1.52
N ILE A 14 -9.48 18.84 1.71
CA ILE A 14 -8.66 17.65 1.43
C ILE A 14 -8.73 16.72 2.64
N VAL A 15 -8.77 15.42 2.34
CA VAL A 15 -8.54 14.33 3.29
C VAL A 15 -7.18 13.72 2.93
N GLY A 16 -6.28 13.65 3.90
CA GLY A 16 -4.96 13.06 3.74
C GLY A 16 -5.00 11.57 4.00
N VAL A 17 -4.21 10.80 3.25
CA VAL A 17 -4.04 9.36 3.45
C VAL A 17 -2.54 9.08 3.47
N ILE A 18 -2.08 8.35 4.49
CA ILE A 18 -0.70 7.85 4.61
C ILE A 18 -0.78 6.33 4.59
N PHE A 19 -0.15 5.73 3.59
CA PHE A 19 0.03 4.29 3.52
C PHE A 19 1.25 3.90 4.35
N ILE A 20 1.05 3.01 5.32
CA ILE A 20 2.10 2.43 6.14
C ILE A 20 2.30 1.00 5.66
N MET A 21 3.40 0.76 4.95
CA MET A 21 3.72 -0.55 4.37
C MET A 21 4.78 -1.22 5.24
N THR A 22 4.44 -2.37 5.84
CA THR A 22 5.39 -3.17 6.61
C THR A 22 5.88 -4.33 5.76
N ILE A 23 7.16 -4.33 5.42
CA ILE A 23 7.80 -5.43 4.68
C ILE A 23 8.33 -6.45 5.68
N ASP A 24 7.59 -7.55 5.84
CA ASP A 24 7.97 -8.66 6.71
C ASP A 24 8.63 -9.77 5.88
N GLN A 25 9.94 -9.95 6.08
CA GLN A 25 10.73 -10.97 5.37
C GLN A 25 10.19 -12.39 5.57
N SER A 26 9.56 -12.69 6.72
CA SER A 26 8.99 -14.02 6.94
C SER A 26 7.85 -14.34 5.98
N LYS A 27 7.07 -13.33 5.58
CA LYS A 27 5.96 -13.44 4.62
C LYS A 27 6.42 -13.39 3.17
N LEU A 28 7.56 -12.78 2.90
CA LEU A 28 8.15 -12.70 1.56
C LEU A 28 8.69 -14.04 1.06
N SER A 29 9.01 -14.98 1.95
CA SER A 29 9.44 -16.34 1.59
C SER A 29 8.47 -17.08 0.65
N THR A 30 7.21 -16.65 0.61
CA THR A 30 6.13 -17.22 -0.21
C THR A 30 5.53 -16.22 -1.22
N SER A 31 6.10 -15.01 -1.34
CA SER A 31 5.70 -14.01 -2.33
C SER A 31 6.74 -13.93 -3.43
N ASN A 32 6.34 -14.06 -4.69
CA ASN A 32 7.23 -13.85 -5.82
C ASN A 32 7.30 -12.38 -6.24
N THR A 33 6.99 -11.44 -5.34
CA THR A 33 7.00 -9.99 -5.63
C THR A 33 8.40 -9.42 -5.44
N PRO A 34 9.14 -9.11 -6.50
CA PRO A 34 10.43 -8.46 -6.39
C PRO A 34 10.26 -6.99 -6.00
N PHE A 35 11.17 -6.50 -5.17
CA PHE A 35 11.31 -5.09 -4.86
C PHE A 35 12.78 -4.78 -4.61
N ASP A 36 13.16 -3.53 -4.80
CA ASP A 36 14.52 -3.07 -4.55
C ASP A 36 14.55 -1.64 -4.02
N MET A 37 15.63 -1.29 -3.32
CA MET A 37 15.91 0.08 -2.92
C MET A 37 16.67 0.75 -4.07
N ILE A 38 16.16 1.88 -4.56
CA ILE A 38 16.71 2.57 -5.73
C ILE A 38 17.18 3.98 -5.38
N ASP A 39 17.65 4.18 -4.15
CA ASP A 39 18.07 5.49 -3.64
C ASP A 39 19.23 6.11 -4.44
N GLU A 40 20.13 5.30 -4.98
CA GLU A 40 21.22 5.76 -5.87
C GLU A 40 20.74 6.13 -7.28
N HIS A 41 19.51 5.75 -7.64
CA HIS A 41 18.92 5.97 -8.96
C HIS A 41 17.68 6.88 -8.92
N SER A 42 17.31 7.39 -7.75
CA SER A 42 16.13 8.24 -7.60
C SER A 42 16.34 9.59 -8.28
N ALA A 43 15.28 10.08 -8.95
CA ALA A 43 15.28 11.42 -9.55
C ALA A 43 15.31 12.53 -8.48
N VAL A 44 14.96 12.20 -7.23
CA VAL A 44 14.93 13.13 -6.10
C VAL A 44 16.09 12.80 -5.16
N PRO A 45 17.13 13.65 -5.08
CA PRO A 45 18.27 13.40 -4.22
C PRO A 45 17.87 13.27 -2.75
N GLY A 46 18.32 12.19 -2.11
CA GLY A 46 18.07 11.91 -0.70
C GLY A 46 16.74 11.21 -0.41
N GLU A 47 15.93 10.91 -1.43
CA GLU A 47 14.78 10.03 -1.26
C GLU A 47 15.24 8.58 -1.01
N LYS A 48 14.61 7.93 -0.02
CA LYS A 48 14.82 6.51 0.28
C LYS A 48 13.71 5.71 -0.39
N GLU A 49 13.82 5.62 -1.70
CA GLU A 49 12.81 5.02 -2.57
C GLU A 49 12.94 3.49 -2.61
N ILE A 50 11.81 2.81 -2.44
CA ILE A 50 11.68 1.37 -2.67
C ILE A 50 10.77 1.19 -3.87
N LEU A 51 11.27 0.54 -4.91
CA LEU A 51 10.52 0.22 -6.11
C LEU A 51 10.03 -1.23 -6.05
N PHE A 52 8.71 -1.40 -6.13
CA PHE A 52 8.07 -2.70 -6.30
C PHE A 52 7.79 -2.93 -7.79
N THR A 53 7.79 -4.20 -8.24
CA THR A 53 7.32 -4.51 -9.60
C THR A 53 5.85 -4.14 -9.78
N MET A 54 5.47 -3.87 -11.03
CA MET A 54 4.06 -3.68 -11.38
C MET A 54 3.21 -4.89 -10.97
N HIS A 55 1.94 -4.66 -10.65
CA HIS A 55 0.97 -5.66 -10.16
C HIS A 55 1.26 -6.19 -8.76
N THR A 56 2.12 -5.52 -7.97
CA THR A 56 2.22 -5.77 -6.53
C THR A 56 0.91 -5.43 -5.84
N VAL A 57 0.36 -6.38 -5.09
CA VAL A 57 -0.88 -6.21 -4.34
C VAL A 57 -0.59 -6.05 -2.84
N PHE A 58 -1.21 -5.04 -2.25
CA PHE A 58 -1.19 -4.80 -0.80
C PHE A 58 -2.61 -4.93 -0.25
N ARG A 59 -2.74 -5.60 0.89
CA ARG A 59 -4.01 -5.68 1.63
C ARG A 59 -4.04 -4.62 2.73
N VAL A 60 -5.15 -3.91 2.82
CA VAL A 60 -5.48 -3.07 3.98
C VAL A 60 -5.75 -3.96 5.19
N VAL A 61 -4.95 -3.78 6.24
CA VAL A 61 -5.09 -4.48 7.52
C VAL A 61 -5.92 -3.64 8.49
N GLU A 62 -5.60 -2.35 8.58
CA GLU A 62 -6.24 -1.42 9.51
C GLU A 62 -6.29 -0.03 8.87
N MET A 63 -7.36 0.70 9.17
CA MET A 63 -7.48 2.12 8.85
C MET A 63 -7.85 2.87 10.11
N LYS A 64 -7.07 3.90 10.45
CA LYS A 64 -7.34 4.74 11.61
C LYS A 64 -7.09 6.20 11.30
N GLN A 65 -7.87 7.07 11.92
CA GLN A 65 -7.59 8.50 11.90
C GLN A 65 -6.48 8.82 12.90
N THR A 66 -5.60 9.75 12.54
CA THR A 66 -4.57 10.20 13.49
C THR A 66 -5.23 10.99 14.62
N ALA A 67 -4.79 10.76 15.86
CA ALA A 67 -5.32 11.48 17.03
C ALA A 67 -5.15 13.01 16.93
N LYS A 68 -4.16 13.47 16.16
CA LYS A 68 -3.84 14.89 15.96
C LYS A 68 -4.68 15.55 14.86
N ASN A 69 -5.20 14.78 13.91
CA ASN A 69 -5.95 15.31 12.76
C ASN A 69 -6.96 14.27 12.25
N ASN A 70 -8.25 14.54 12.49
CA ASN A 70 -9.36 13.69 12.05
C ASN A 70 -9.54 13.63 10.52
N ARG A 71 -8.84 14.47 9.75
CA ARG A 71 -8.84 14.42 8.28
C ARG A 71 -7.61 13.69 7.72
N LEU A 72 -6.78 13.09 8.57
CA LEU A 72 -5.63 12.31 8.16
C LEU A 72 -5.84 10.84 8.55
N TRP A 73 -5.85 9.98 7.55
CA TRP A 73 -5.97 8.54 7.70
C TRP A 73 -4.61 7.87 7.58
N GLU A 74 -4.30 7.02 8.55
CA GLU A 74 -3.23 6.03 8.46
C GLU A 74 -3.85 4.71 8.02
N VAL A 75 -3.34 4.18 6.92
CA VAL A 75 -3.79 2.93 6.32
C VAL A 75 -2.63 1.96 6.39
N GLN A 76 -2.75 0.96 7.26
CA GLN A 76 -1.76 -0.09 7.39
C GLN A 76 -1.96 -1.12 6.29
N LEU A 77 -0.88 -1.37 5.55
CA LEU A 77 -0.82 -2.27 4.42
C LEU A 77 0.14 -3.42 4.72
N THR A 78 -0.27 -4.63 4.34
CA THR A 78 0.62 -5.81 4.27
C THR A 78 0.72 -6.27 2.83
N ILE A 79 1.91 -6.69 2.41
CA ILE A 79 2.07 -7.34 1.10
C ILE A 79 1.29 -8.66 1.09
N THR A 80 0.66 -8.99 -0.04
CA THR A 80 0.03 -10.30 -0.25
C THR A 80 1.00 -11.27 -0.91
N VAL A 81 0.74 -12.56 -0.72
CA VAL A 81 1.47 -13.66 -1.38
C VAL A 81 0.65 -14.17 -2.56
N ASP A 82 1.29 -14.80 -3.54
CA ASP A 82 0.61 -15.20 -4.79
C ASP A 82 -0.57 -16.16 -4.55
N ASN A 83 -0.48 -16.98 -3.49
CA ASN A 83 -1.52 -17.94 -3.11
C ASN A 83 -2.44 -17.42 -2.01
N ASP A 84 -2.70 -16.12 -1.98
CA ASP A 84 -3.60 -15.55 -1.00
C ASP A 84 -5.02 -16.12 -1.15
N PRO A 85 -5.54 -16.88 -0.16
CA PRO A 85 -6.81 -17.59 -0.31
C PRO A 85 -8.01 -16.65 -0.51
N GLN A 86 -7.96 -15.44 0.06
CA GLN A 86 -9.03 -14.46 -0.08
C GLN A 86 -9.03 -13.86 -1.48
N ILE A 87 -7.85 -13.56 -2.05
CA ILE A 87 -7.74 -13.10 -3.43
C ILE A 87 -8.22 -14.19 -4.39
N SER A 88 -7.78 -15.43 -4.20
CA SER A 88 -8.24 -16.56 -5.03
C SER A 88 -9.75 -16.74 -4.96
N THR A 89 -10.35 -16.66 -3.76
CA THR A 89 -11.79 -16.79 -3.57
C THR A 89 -12.55 -15.66 -4.28
N LEU A 90 -12.07 -14.42 -4.14
CA LEU A 90 -12.66 -13.27 -4.79
C LEU A 90 -12.57 -13.38 -6.33
N THR A 91 -11.41 -13.78 -6.87
CA THR A 91 -11.23 -13.98 -8.31
C THR A 91 -12.18 -15.04 -8.84
N ASN A 92 -12.32 -16.17 -8.15
CA ASN A 92 -13.25 -17.23 -8.56
C ASN A 92 -14.69 -16.72 -8.54
N ARG A 93 -15.08 -15.96 -7.51
CA ARG A 93 -16.43 -15.40 -7.42
C ARG A 93 -16.73 -14.44 -8.56
N ILE A 94 -15.78 -13.55 -8.88
CA ILE A 94 -15.92 -12.61 -10.00
C ILE A 94 -16.06 -13.38 -11.32
N LYS A 95 -15.26 -14.45 -11.54
CA LYS A 95 -15.35 -15.31 -12.73
C LYS A 95 -16.73 -15.95 -12.89
N GLU A 96 -17.27 -16.52 -11.81
CA GLU A 96 -18.62 -17.08 -11.77
C GLU A 96 -19.69 -16.04 -12.16
N GLU A 97 -19.59 -14.82 -11.61
CA GLU A 97 -20.59 -13.76 -11.83
C GLU A 97 -20.54 -13.19 -13.26
N ILE A 98 -19.37 -13.10 -13.87
CA ILE A 98 -19.22 -12.57 -15.24
C ILE A 98 -19.31 -13.63 -16.33
N GLY A 99 -19.52 -14.91 -15.98
CA GLY A 99 -19.58 -16.04 -16.92
C GLY A 99 -18.24 -16.32 -17.60
N GLY A 100 -17.13 -15.86 -17.02
CA GLY A 100 -15.78 -16.07 -17.55
C GLY A 100 -15.21 -17.40 -17.07
N THR A 101 -14.88 -18.30 -18.00
CA THR A 101 -14.12 -19.53 -17.74
C THR A 101 -12.66 -19.21 -17.39
#